data_AF-A0A815F9M0-F1
#
_entry.id   AF-A0A815F9M0-F1
#
_cell.length_a   1.000
_cell.length_b   1.000
_cell.length_c   1.000
_cell.angle_alpha   90.00
_cell.angle_beta   90.00
_cell.angle_gamma   90.00
#
_symmetry.space_group_name_H-M   'P 1'
#
loop_
_entity.id
_entity.type
_entity.pdbx_description
1 polymer ?
#
loop_
_entity_poly.entity_id
_entity_poly.type
_entity_poly.pdbx_seq_one_letter_code
_entity_poly.pdbx_strand_id
1 'polypeptide(L)'
;MQRHDQVIQLSDHIKNKLKQYQYPTESSSLINSSNEYKETNDTSNDNDSLHFTSSENVTRPRHDTFTTYQVTQPSELFFTEEKSNQITNVSVLQDEYKKQHECQECIRRNHIIHIERQKCLRLYEENKKLNEQLRSSILRNNQYEKDIQKLKYHLTTMNSHLDEYQINFDQLKQKIKLCNVELLYSLIGISIRLDRIVSDPIFTRNLTLLRYMSNDLIYPLVDTVVDRFCSQILPQIHYKINTLNLESLSLERILLAADYPNLHSLELYNVDEKTAERVFSSKIFHYDCF
;
A
#
# COMPACT_ATOMS: atom_id res chain seq x y z
N MET A 1 46.91 0.14 1.30
CA MET A 1 46.46 -0.17 -0.07
C MET A 1 45.19 -1.02 -0.12
N GLN A 2 45.09 -2.16 0.56
CA GLN A 2 43.93 -3.08 0.46
C GLN A 2 42.53 -2.50 0.74
N ARG A 3 42.38 -1.45 1.55
CA ARG A 3 41.06 -0.81 1.79
C ARG A 3 40.57 0.04 0.63
N HIS A 4 41.47 0.55 -0.22
CA HIS A 4 41.07 1.38 -1.35
C HIS A 4 40.47 0.52 -2.47
N ASP A 5 41.05 -0.66 -2.70
CA ASP A 5 40.57 -1.61 -3.70
C ASP A 5 39.18 -2.19 -3.36
N GLN A 6 38.89 -2.39 -2.06
CA GLN A 6 37.57 -2.84 -1.62
C GLN A 6 36.46 -1.79 -1.86
N VAL A 7 36.79 -0.49 -1.72
CA VAL A 7 35.82 0.59 -1.98
C VAL A 7 35.54 0.74 -3.47
N ILE A 8 36.56 0.56 -4.32
CA ILE A 8 36.40 0.58 -5.78
C ILE A 8 35.53 -0.59 -6.24
N GLN A 9 35.78 -1.80 -5.72
CA GLN A 9 34.96 -2.98 -6.05
C GLN A 9 33.48 -2.83 -5.62
N LEU A 10 33.22 -2.24 -4.45
CA LEU A 10 31.84 -1.98 -4.00
C LEU A 10 31.14 -0.94 -4.88
N SER A 11 31.86 0.11 -5.28
CA SER A 11 31.35 1.18 -6.14
C SER A 11 30.94 0.64 -7.52
N ASP A 12 31.78 -0.21 -8.12
CA ASP A 12 31.50 -0.81 -9.42
C ASP A 12 30.37 -1.84 -9.36
N HIS A 13 30.26 -2.58 -8.25
CA HIS A 13 29.13 -3.50 -8.02
C HIS A 13 27.79 -2.75 -7.92
N ILE A 14 27.77 -1.59 -7.24
CA ILE A 14 26.58 -0.75 -7.11
C ILE A 14 26.19 -0.14 -8.47
N LYS A 15 27.16 0.37 -9.25
CA LYS A 15 26.91 0.91 -10.60
C LYS A 15 26.33 -0.14 -11.55
N ASN A 16 26.82 -1.38 -11.48
CA ASN A 16 26.30 -2.47 -12.32
C ASN A 16 24.89 -2.91 -11.91
N LYS A 17 24.56 -2.92 -10.61
CA LYS A 17 23.17 -3.14 -10.18
C LYS A 17 22.24 -2.03 -10.64
N LEU A 18 22.67 -0.77 -10.61
CA LEU A 18 21.84 0.35 -11.08
C LEU A 18 21.58 0.34 -12.59
N LYS A 19 22.51 -0.20 -13.40
CA LYS A 19 22.28 -0.38 -14.85
C LYS A 19 21.23 -1.46 -15.17
N GLN A 20 21.02 -2.43 -14.29
CA GLN A 20 19.95 -3.44 -14.46
C GLN A 20 18.55 -2.87 -14.22
N TYR A 21 18.44 -1.68 -13.63
CA TYR A 21 17.16 -0.97 -13.42
C TYR A 21 16.93 0.17 -14.43
N GLN A 22 17.74 0.30 -15.47
CA GLN A 22 17.43 1.19 -16.58
C GLN A 22 16.34 0.57 -17.45
N TYR A 23 15.16 1.18 -17.42
CA TYR A 23 13.99 0.80 -18.20
C TYR A 23 14.32 0.62 -19.69
N PRO A 24 13.71 -0.36 -20.37
CA PRO A 24 13.71 -0.39 -21.82
C PRO A 24 12.95 0.85 -22.32
N THR A 25 13.63 1.67 -23.11
CA THR A 25 13.00 2.77 -23.86
C THR A 25 12.14 2.13 -24.94
N GLU A 26 10.90 1.76 -24.61
CA GLU A 26 9.98 1.19 -25.57
C GLU A 26 9.63 2.23 -26.62
N SER A 27 10.05 1.92 -27.85
CA SER A 27 9.70 2.62 -29.06
C SER A 27 8.22 2.36 -29.31
N SER A 28 7.41 3.41 -29.20
CA SER A 28 5.98 3.39 -29.50
C SER A 28 5.73 2.93 -30.93
N SER A 29 5.29 1.67 -31.08
CA SER A 29 4.63 1.18 -32.29
C SER A 29 3.14 1.05 -32.00
N LEU A 30 2.35 1.78 -32.78
CA LEU A 30 0.89 1.78 -32.76
C LEU A 30 0.35 0.40 -33.15
N ILE A 31 -0.46 -0.21 -32.30
CA ILE A 31 -1.30 -1.36 -32.65
C ILE A 31 -2.76 -0.98 -32.38
N ASN A 32 -3.53 -0.92 -33.47
CA ASN A 32 -4.99 -0.91 -33.46
C ASN A 32 -5.49 -2.28 -33.00
N SER A 33 -6.32 -2.33 -31.96
CA SER A 33 -7.08 -3.52 -31.60
C SER A 33 -8.54 -3.16 -31.32
N SER A 34 -9.39 -3.60 -32.24
CA SER A 34 -10.85 -3.63 -32.13
C SER A 34 -11.25 -4.72 -31.13
N ASN A 35 -12.00 -4.37 -30.09
CA ASN A 35 -12.58 -5.35 -29.16
C ASN A 35 -14.03 -5.69 -29.56
N GLU A 36 -14.21 -6.91 -30.08
CA GLU A 36 -15.48 -7.64 -30.04
C GLU A 36 -15.69 -8.19 -28.62
N TYR A 37 -16.76 -7.76 -27.95
CA TYR A 37 -17.22 -8.37 -26.71
C TYR A 37 -18.13 -9.56 -27.05
N LYS A 38 -17.73 -10.76 -26.63
CA LYS A 38 -18.61 -11.92 -26.50
C LYS A 38 -19.19 -11.96 -25.08
N GLU A 39 -20.51 -11.89 -25.01
CA GLU A 39 -21.31 -12.25 -23.83
C GLU A 39 -21.06 -13.72 -23.46
N THR A 40 -20.88 -13.96 -22.17
CA THR A 40 -21.08 -15.31 -21.58
C THR A 40 -22.00 -15.15 -20.39
N ASN A 41 -23.15 -15.82 -20.48
CA ASN A 41 -24.20 -15.89 -19.47
C ASN A 41 -23.87 -16.94 -18.41
N ASP A 42 -24.16 -16.58 -17.17
CA ASP A 42 -24.82 -17.32 -16.08
C ASP A 42 -24.72 -18.85 -15.99
N THR A 43 -24.33 -19.33 -14.81
CA THR A 43 -25.30 -19.83 -13.79
C THR A 43 -24.58 -20.28 -12.51
N SER A 44 -24.92 -19.66 -11.37
CA SER A 44 -24.85 -20.30 -10.05
C SER A 44 -25.88 -19.66 -9.12
N ASN A 45 -26.91 -20.44 -8.81
CA ASN A 45 -28.05 -20.11 -7.97
C ASN A 45 -27.83 -20.60 -6.53
N ASP A 46 -28.54 -19.97 -5.60
CA ASP A 46 -28.87 -20.39 -4.23
C ASP A 46 -27.74 -20.22 -3.18
N ASN A 47 -27.91 -19.65 -1.98
CA ASN A 47 -29.10 -19.27 -1.22
C ASN A 47 -28.74 -18.33 -0.04
N ASP A 48 -29.79 -17.68 0.47
CA ASP A 48 -30.04 -17.21 1.85
C ASP A 48 -29.47 -15.89 2.40
N SER A 49 -30.41 -14.94 2.45
CA SER A 49 -30.89 -14.24 3.66
C SER A 49 -29.93 -13.32 4.43
N LEU A 50 -30.17 -12.01 4.32
CA LEU A 50 -30.68 -11.21 5.45
C LEU A 50 -31.12 -9.82 4.98
N HIS A 51 -32.37 -9.47 5.33
CA HIS A 51 -32.94 -8.14 5.15
C HIS A 51 -32.18 -7.09 5.97
N PHE A 52 -31.58 -6.11 5.29
CA PHE A 52 -31.23 -4.82 5.88
C PHE A 52 -31.77 -3.70 4.98
N THR A 53 -32.84 -3.05 5.43
CA THR A 53 -33.36 -1.83 4.84
C THR A 53 -32.64 -0.64 5.45
N SER A 54 -31.70 -0.05 4.73
CA SER A 54 -31.21 1.31 4.97
C SER A 54 -31.29 2.10 3.68
N SER A 55 -32.28 2.99 3.58
CA SER A 55 -32.39 3.94 2.49
C SER A 55 -31.29 5.00 2.62
N GLU A 56 -30.16 4.74 1.98
CA GLU A 56 -29.22 5.79 1.63
C GLU A 56 -29.47 6.21 0.18
N ASN A 57 -29.80 7.48 0.01
CA ASN A 57 -29.96 8.13 -1.28
C ASN A 57 -28.63 8.08 -2.05
N VAL A 58 -28.42 7.01 -2.80
CA VAL A 58 -27.36 6.92 -3.80
C VAL A 58 -27.74 7.84 -4.95
N THR A 59 -27.26 9.08 -4.91
CA THR A 59 -27.18 9.94 -6.08
C THR A 59 -26.36 9.21 -7.15
N ARG A 60 -27.07 8.60 -8.12
CA ARG A 60 -26.46 8.05 -9.33
C ARG A 60 -25.55 9.11 -9.94
N PRO A 61 -24.29 8.79 -10.25
CA PRO A 61 -23.49 9.68 -11.08
C PRO A 61 -24.23 9.84 -12.41
N ARG A 62 -24.52 11.09 -12.78
CA ARG A 62 -25.04 11.40 -14.11
C ARG A 62 -24.01 10.85 -15.11
N HIS A 63 -24.42 9.89 -15.92
CA HIS A 63 -23.66 9.54 -17.11
C HIS A 63 -23.58 10.79 -17.98
N ASP A 64 -22.39 11.39 -18.04
CA ASP A 64 -22.09 12.45 -18.98
C ASP A 64 -22.24 11.85 -20.39
N THR A 65 -23.37 12.12 -21.03
CA THR A 65 -23.58 11.84 -22.45
C THR A 65 -22.71 12.80 -23.25
N PHE A 66 -21.47 12.38 -23.54
CA PHE A 66 -20.63 13.08 -24.49
C PHE A 66 -21.20 12.85 -25.89
N THR A 67 -21.77 13.90 -26.47
CA THR A 67 -22.13 13.90 -27.89
C THR A 67 -20.85 14.14 -28.68
N THR A 68 -20.29 13.09 -29.24
CA THR A 68 -19.12 13.17 -30.14
C THR A 68 -19.59 13.65 -31.51
N TYR A 69 -19.33 14.92 -31.82
CA TYR A 69 -19.46 15.42 -33.19
C TYR A 69 -18.23 15.00 -33.99
N GLN A 70 -18.44 14.16 -35.00
CA GLN A 70 -17.41 13.83 -35.97
C GLN A 70 -17.17 15.09 -36.83
N VAL A 71 -16.15 15.87 -36.49
CA VAL A 71 -15.69 16.97 -37.32
C VAL A 71 -14.95 16.36 -38.50
N THR A 72 -15.65 16.12 -39.61
CA THR A 72 -15.02 15.85 -40.90
C THR A 72 -14.20 17.08 -41.24
N GLN A 73 -12.87 16.97 -41.18
CA GLN A 73 -11.97 18.02 -41.68
C GLN A 73 -12.35 18.31 -43.13
N PRO A 74 -12.74 19.54 -43.48
CA PRO A 74 -12.87 19.90 -44.87
C PRO A 74 -11.50 19.68 -45.51
N SER A 75 -11.44 18.83 -46.53
CA SER A 75 -10.25 18.60 -47.34
C SER A 75 -9.58 19.93 -47.67
N GLU A 76 -8.29 20.07 -47.33
CA GLU A 76 -7.44 21.26 -47.45
C GLU A 76 -7.24 21.76 -48.91
N LEU A 77 -8.16 21.48 -49.82
CA LEU A 77 -8.05 21.76 -51.26
C LEU A 77 -8.76 23.03 -51.72
N PHE A 78 -9.39 23.83 -50.84
CA PHE A 78 -10.17 25.00 -51.28
C PHE A 78 -9.49 26.36 -51.12
N PHE A 79 -8.28 26.43 -50.57
CA PHE A 79 -7.48 27.66 -50.56
C PHE A 79 -6.02 27.36 -50.87
N THR A 80 -5.76 26.83 -52.06
CA THR A 80 -4.46 27.10 -52.69
C THR A 80 -4.41 28.60 -52.95
N GLU A 81 -3.51 29.31 -52.25
CA GLU A 81 -3.05 30.64 -52.65
C GLU A 81 -2.46 30.52 -54.05
N GLU A 82 -3.32 30.64 -55.08
CA GLU A 82 -2.86 31.08 -56.38
C GLU A 82 -2.27 32.47 -56.17
N LYS A 83 -0.93 32.52 -56.13
CA LYS A 83 -0.17 33.75 -56.34
C LYS A 83 -0.43 34.23 -57.76
N SER A 84 -1.59 34.84 -57.98
CA SER A 84 -1.91 35.55 -59.21
C SER A 84 -1.03 36.80 -59.27
N ASN A 85 0.10 36.68 -59.96
CA ASN A 85 0.87 37.81 -60.49
C ASN A 85 0.06 38.54 -61.57
N GLN A 86 -1.05 39.17 -61.19
CA GLN A 86 -1.82 40.09 -62.03
C GLN A 86 -2.24 41.31 -61.23
N ILE A 87 -1.24 42.05 -60.73
CA ILE A 87 -1.41 43.45 -60.34
C ILE A 87 -1.06 44.26 -61.59
N THR A 88 -2.06 44.71 -62.34
CA THR A 88 -1.95 45.93 -63.15
C THR A 88 -3.28 46.50 -63.64
N ASN A 89 -4.39 45.75 -63.66
CA ASN A 89 -5.65 46.26 -64.26
C ASN A 89 -6.82 46.51 -63.29
N VAL A 90 -6.69 46.26 -61.98
CA VAL A 90 -7.77 46.57 -61.01
C VAL A 90 -7.87 48.07 -60.71
N SER A 91 -6.81 48.85 -60.93
CA SER A 91 -6.79 50.28 -60.63
C SER A 91 -7.68 51.13 -61.55
N VAL A 92 -7.94 50.68 -62.79
CA VAL A 92 -8.67 51.51 -63.77
C VAL A 92 -10.19 51.39 -63.58
N LEU A 93 -10.69 50.21 -63.18
CA LEU A 93 -12.12 50.01 -62.91
C LEU A 93 -12.60 50.61 -61.58
N GLN A 94 -11.69 50.83 -60.61
CA GLN A 94 -12.06 51.47 -59.34
C GLN A 94 -12.20 53.00 -59.44
N ASP A 95 -11.53 53.65 -60.39
CA ASP A 95 -11.59 55.10 -60.52
C ASP A 95 -12.75 55.59 -61.41
N GLU A 96 -13.29 54.75 -62.31
CA GLU A 96 -14.54 55.07 -63.03
C GLU A 96 -15.80 54.93 -62.17
N TYR A 97 -15.80 54.08 -61.14
CA TYR A 97 -16.93 53.96 -60.20
C TYR A 97 -17.02 55.09 -59.17
N LYS A 98 -15.97 55.90 -58.99
CA LYS A 98 -15.93 57.01 -58.01
C LYS A 98 -16.70 58.27 -58.41
N LYS A 99 -17.19 58.37 -59.64
CA LYS A 99 -17.88 59.58 -60.16
C LYS A 99 -19.39 59.46 -60.26
N GLN A 100 -19.99 58.34 -59.86
CA GLN A 100 -21.44 58.28 -59.63
C GLN A 100 -21.70 58.68 -58.18
N HIS A 101 -22.56 59.67 -57.96
CA HIS A 101 -23.02 60.07 -56.62
C HIS A 101 -23.35 58.83 -55.79
N GLU A 102 -22.53 58.53 -54.79
CA GLU A 102 -22.80 57.43 -53.87
C GLU A 102 -24.17 57.69 -53.24
N CYS A 103 -25.15 56.84 -53.54
CA CYS A 103 -26.45 56.98 -52.93
C CYS A 103 -26.32 56.72 -51.42
N GLN A 104 -27.10 57.41 -50.60
CA GLN A 104 -27.03 57.28 -49.13
C GLN A 104 -27.16 55.82 -48.66
N GLU A 105 -27.87 54.98 -49.41
CA GLU A 105 -28.03 53.56 -49.12
C GLU A 105 -26.72 52.77 -49.33
N CYS A 106 -25.89 53.11 -50.32
CA CYS A 106 -24.56 52.49 -50.48
C CYS A 106 -23.63 52.83 -49.31
N ILE A 107 -23.64 54.08 -48.85
CA ILE A 107 -22.87 54.51 -47.67
C ILE A 107 -23.34 53.73 -46.43
N ARG A 108 -24.66 53.61 -46.23
CA ARG A 108 -25.25 52.84 -45.12
C ARG A 108 -24.83 51.37 -45.17
N ARG A 109 -24.89 50.73 -46.34
CA ARG A 109 -24.48 49.33 -46.52
C ARG A 109 -22.99 49.13 -46.26
N ASN A 110 -22.14 50.00 -46.77
CA ASN A 110 -20.70 49.96 -46.52
C ASN A 110 -20.37 50.11 -45.02
N HIS A 111 -21.11 50.96 -44.31
CA HIS A 111 -20.97 51.11 -42.87
C HIS A 111 -21.34 49.82 -42.10
N ILE A 112 -22.46 49.18 -42.47
CA ILE A 112 -22.88 47.89 -41.89
C ILE A 112 -21.83 46.82 -42.17
N ILE A 113 -21.36 46.70 -43.42
CA ILE A 113 -20.30 45.75 -43.80
C ILE A 113 -19.03 45.97 -42.98
N HIS A 114 -18.63 47.23 -42.78
CA HIS A 114 -17.47 47.55 -41.96
C HIS A 114 -17.66 47.12 -40.50
N ILE A 115 -18.83 47.38 -39.90
CA ILE A 115 -19.14 46.94 -38.53
C ILE A 115 -19.08 45.41 -38.41
N GLU A 116 -19.72 44.68 -39.33
CA GLU A 116 -19.73 43.21 -39.31
C GLU A 116 -18.33 42.64 -39.52
N ARG A 117 -17.52 43.26 -40.39
CA ARG A 117 -16.09 42.89 -40.55
C ARG A 117 -15.32 43.05 -39.25
N GLN A 118 -15.51 44.15 -38.52
CA GLN A 118 -14.84 44.38 -37.22
C GLN A 118 -15.32 43.39 -36.14
N LYS A 119 -16.61 43.00 -36.14
CA LYS A 119 -17.10 41.94 -35.26
C LYS A 119 -16.47 40.59 -35.59
N CYS A 120 -16.40 40.23 -36.87
CA CYS A 120 -15.79 38.98 -37.32
C CYS A 120 -14.30 38.90 -36.93
N LEU A 121 -13.56 40.01 -37.06
CA LEU A 121 -12.15 40.08 -36.65
C LEU A 121 -11.98 39.86 -35.14
N ARG A 122 -12.82 40.50 -34.31
CA ARG A 122 -12.80 40.30 -32.85
C ARG A 122 -13.08 38.86 -32.46
N LEU A 123 -14.12 38.25 -33.05
CA LEU A 123 -14.44 36.83 -32.81
C LEU A 123 -13.31 35.89 -33.24
N TYR A 124 -12.62 36.21 -34.34
CA TYR A 124 -11.46 35.45 -34.78
C TYR A 124 -10.31 35.52 -33.77
N GLU A 125 -10.00 36.72 -33.26
CA GLU A 125 -8.96 36.91 -32.24
C GLU A 125 -9.31 36.22 -30.90
N GLU A 126 -10.58 36.28 -30.49
CA GLU A 126 -11.07 35.57 -29.30
C GLU A 126 -10.94 34.05 -29.46
N ASN A 127 -11.37 33.49 -30.61
CA ASN A 127 -11.19 32.07 -30.91
C ASN A 127 -9.72 31.65 -30.94
N LYS A 128 -8.82 32.52 -31.44
CA LYS A 128 -7.39 32.26 -31.40
C LYS A 128 -6.88 32.15 -29.96
N LYS A 129 -7.25 33.09 -29.09
CA LYS A 129 -6.88 33.06 -27.66
C LYS A 129 -7.45 31.82 -26.95
N LEU A 130 -8.70 31.47 -27.21
CA LEU A 130 -9.33 30.26 -26.64
C LEU A 130 -8.62 28.99 -27.09
N ASN A 131 -8.21 28.91 -28.36
CA ASN A 131 -7.43 27.77 -28.87
C ASN A 131 -6.05 27.65 -28.22
N GLU A 132 -5.36 28.77 -27.99
CA GLU A 132 -4.08 28.79 -27.26
C GLU A 132 -4.27 28.33 -25.80
N GLN A 133 -5.32 28.81 -25.13
CA GLN A 133 -5.68 28.37 -23.78
C GLN A 133 -5.99 26.87 -23.73
N LEU A 134 -6.80 26.36 -24.67
CA LEU A 134 -7.11 24.94 -24.78
C LEU A 134 -5.84 24.10 -24.95
N ARG A 135 -4.94 24.49 -25.86
CA ARG A 135 -3.65 23.81 -26.07
C ARG A 135 -2.81 23.77 -24.78
N SER A 136 -2.73 24.89 -24.06
CA SER A 136 -2.02 24.96 -22.78
C SER A 136 -2.65 24.06 -21.72
N SER A 137 -3.99 23.94 -21.72
CA SER A 137 -4.73 23.08 -20.79
C SER A 137 -4.49 21.60 -21.09
N ILE A 138 -4.52 21.21 -22.37
CA ILE A 138 -4.20 19.84 -22.80
C ILE A 138 -2.78 19.46 -22.39
N LEU A 139 -1.81 20.36 -22.58
CA LEU A 139 -0.42 20.11 -22.18
C LEU A 139 -0.29 19.88 -20.66
N ARG A 140 -0.98 20.68 -19.84
CA ARG A 140 -1.01 20.48 -18.38
C ARG A 140 -1.66 19.16 -17.99
N ASN A 141 -2.77 18.79 -18.62
CA ASN A 141 -3.44 17.52 -18.35
C ASN A 141 -2.56 16.32 -18.70
N ASN A 142 -1.86 16.35 -19.83
CA ASN A 142 -0.90 15.32 -20.21
C ASN A 142 0.25 15.20 -19.18
N GLN A 143 0.67 16.32 -18.58
CA GLN A 143 1.66 16.31 -17.52
C GLN A 143 1.10 15.67 -16.24
N TYR A 144 -0.12 16.02 -15.83
CA TYR A 144 -0.76 15.40 -14.68
C TYR A 144 -0.96 13.89 -14.85
N GLU A 145 -1.30 13.44 -16.05
CA GLU A 145 -1.44 12.01 -16.33
C GLU A 145 -0.11 11.26 -16.15
N LYS A 146 1.02 11.84 -16.62
CA LYS A 146 2.35 11.27 -16.39
C LYS A 146 2.70 11.20 -14.91
N ASP A 147 2.36 12.23 -14.14
CA ASP A 147 2.66 12.27 -12.70
C ASP A 147 1.77 11.29 -11.91
N ILE A 148 0.51 11.11 -12.30
CA ILE A 148 -0.38 10.06 -11.77
C ILE A 148 0.21 8.67 -12.02
N GLN A 149 0.74 8.40 -13.22
CA GLN A 149 1.35 7.10 -13.51
C GLN A 149 2.60 6.83 -12.66
N LYS A 150 3.45 7.84 -12.43
CA LYS A 150 4.59 7.73 -11.51
C LYS A 150 4.14 7.43 -10.08
N LEU A 151 3.11 8.12 -9.60
CA LEU A 151 2.56 7.89 -8.26
C LEU A 151 1.99 6.48 -8.12
N LYS A 152 1.26 5.98 -9.13
CA LYS A 152 0.78 4.59 -9.16
C LYS A 152 1.92 3.59 -9.06
N TYR A 153 3.00 3.79 -9.82
CA TYR A 153 4.19 2.94 -9.75
C TYR A 153 4.79 2.91 -8.34
N HIS A 154 5.03 4.08 -7.73
CA HIS A 154 5.58 4.16 -6.37
C HIS A 154 4.68 3.49 -5.32
N LEU A 155 3.36 3.65 -5.43
CA LEU A 155 2.41 3.02 -4.52
C LEU A 155 2.47 1.49 -4.60
N THR A 156 2.53 0.94 -5.81
CA THR A 156 2.68 -0.51 -6.03
C THR A 156 4.00 -1.03 -5.43
N THR A 157 5.10 -0.30 -5.60
CA THR A 157 6.39 -0.67 -4.99
C THR A 157 6.32 -0.65 -3.46
N MET A 158 5.71 0.38 -2.86
CA MET A 158 5.55 0.46 -1.41
C MET A 158 4.69 -0.68 -0.85
N ASN A 159 3.59 -1.03 -1.52
CA ASN A 159 2.74 -2.15 -1.11
C ASN A 159 3.50 -3.49 -1.14
N SER A 160 4.29 -3.72 -2.20
CA SER A 160 5.14 -4.93 -2.27
C SER A 160 6.14 -5.02 -1.11
N HIS A 161 6.71 -3.89 -0.67
CA HIS A 161 7.60 -3.88 0.49
C HIS A 161 6.84 -4.13 1.80
N LEU A 162 5.62 -3.60 1.95
CA LEU A 162 4.79 -3.87 3.12
C LEU A 162 4.44 -5.35 3.23
N ASP A 163 4.10 -6.00 2.11
CA ASP A 163 3.84 -7.44 2.08
C ASP A 163 5.09 -8.25 2.49
N GLU A 164 6.27 -7.85 2.00
CA GLU A 164 7.55 -8.46 2.40
C GLU A 164 7.82 -8.29 3.90
N TYR A 165 7.58 -7.10 4.47
CA TYR A 165 7.72 -6.86 5.89
C TYR A 165 6.74 -7.69 6.73
N GLN A 166 5.49 -7.83 6.28
CA GLN A 166 4.49 -8.65 6.96
C GLN A 166 4.92 -10.11 6.98
N ILE A 167 5.36 -10.66 5.84
CA ILE A 167 5.89 -12.02 5.76
C ILE A 167 7.09 -12.21 6.70
N ASN A 168 8.04 -11.27 6.69
CA ASN A 168 9.21 -11.32 7.56
C ASN A 168 8.83 -11.23 9.05
N PHE A 169 7.86 -10.39 9.38
CA PHE A 169 7.33 -10.26 10.73
C PHE A 169 6.64 -11.55 11.19
N ASP A 170 5.83 -12.17 10.34
CA ASP A 170 5.14 -13.42 10.65
C ASP A 170 6.13 -14.58 10.80
N GLN A 171 7.16 -14.64 9.95
CA GLN A 171 8.26 -15.59 10.11
C GLN A 171 9.03 -15.35 11.41
N LEU A 172 9.30 -14.09 11.76
CA LEU A 172 9.97 -13.74 13.00
C LEU A 172 9.08 -14.09 14.21
N LYS A 173 7.78 -13.84 14.14
CA LYS A 173 6.81 -14.19 15.18
C LYS A 173 6.72 -15.71 15.35
N GLN A 174 6.74 -16.47 14.25
CA GLN A 174 6.79 -17.93 14.30
C GLN A 174 8.10 -18.43 14.91
N LYS A 175 9.23 -17.80 14.56
CA LYS A 175 10.53 -18.09 15.19
C LYS A 175 10.56 -17.68 16.67
N ILE A 176 9.97 -16.56 17.06
CA ILE A 176 9.91 -16.08 18.45
C ILE A 176 8.87 -16.87 19.26
N LYS A 177 7.92 -17.57 18.60
CA LYS A 177 7.13 -18.64 19.23
C LYS A 177 8.01 -19.82 19.69
N LEU A 178 9.34 -19.75 19.53
CA LEU A 178 10.30 -20.43 20.39
C LEU A 178 9.96 -20.11 21.85
N CYS A 179 9.48 -21.12 22.56
CA CYS A 179 9.03 -21.09 23.94
C CYS A 179 9.82 -20.09 24.79
N ASN A 180 9.13 -19.20 25.50
CA ASN A 180 9.74 -18.32 26.51
C ASN A 180 10.72 -19.08 27.40
N VAL A 181 10.48 -20.37 27.67
CA VAL A 181 11.37 -21.25 28.41
C VAL A 181 12.72 -21.54 27.73
N GLU A 182 12.76 -21.79 26.41
CA GLU A 182 14.01 -22.02 25.67
C GLU A 182 14.81 -20.71 25.52
N LEU A 183 14.11 -19.58 25.37
CA LEU A 183 14.72 -18.25 25.35
C LEU A 183 15.27 -17.87 26.73
N LEU A 184 14.50 -18.05 27.81
CA LEU A 184 14.96 -17.87 29.19
C LEU A 184 16.15 -18.80 29.48
N TYR A 185 16.08 -20.08 29.08
CA TYR A 185 17.17 -21.04 29.27
C TYR A 185 18.46 -20.66 28.54
N SER A 186 18.36 -20.15 27.30
CA SER A 186 19.52 -19.74 26.51
C SER A 186 20.14 -18.43 26.97
N LEU A 187 19.43 -17.58 27.71
CA LEU A 187 19.90 -16.25 28.06
C LEU A 187 20.49 -16.14 29.48
N ILE A 188 20.22 -17.12 30.35
CA ILE A 188 20.55 -17.03 31.78
C ILE A 188 21.97 -17.50 32.07
N GLY A 189 22.72 -16.62 32.77
CA GLY A 189 24.14 -16.80 33.07
C GLY A 189 25.10 -16.49 31.91
N ILE A 190 24.58 -16.12 30.74
CA ILE A 190 25.40 -15.70 29.59
C ILE A 190 25.72 -14.20 29.66
N SER A 191 24.78 -13.38 30.16
CA SER A 191 24.99 -11.93 30.26
C SER A 191 24.11 -11.27 31.32
N ILE A 192 24.73 -10.45 32.17
CA ILE A 192 24.07 -9.62 33.19
C ILE A 192 22.96 -8.73 32.59
N ARG A 193 23.12 -8.32 31.32
CA ARG A 193 22.10 -7.52 30.63
C ARG A 193 20.82 -8.30 30.36
N LEU A 194 20.93 -9.59 30.10
CA LEU A 194 19.79 -10.46 29.82
C LEU A 194 19.07 -10.84 31.11
N ASP A 195 19.80 -11.02 32.22
CA ASP A 195 19.21 -11.25 33.54
C ASP A 195 18.26 -10.11 33.96
N ARG A 196 18.53 -8.87 33.52
CA ARG A 196 17.59 -7.74 33.69
C ARG A 196 16.29 -7.92 32.91
N ILE A 197 16.36 -8.45 31.69
CA ILE A 197 15.17 -8.72 30.86
C ILE A 197 14.35 -9.85 31.49
N VAL A 198 15.02 -10.90 31.97
CA VAL A 198 14.37 -12.00 32.70
C VAL A 198 13.66 -11.51 33.96
N SER A 199 14.17 -10.45 34.59
CA SER A 199 13.59 -9.84 35.79
C SER A 199 12.50 -8.81 35.51
N ASP A 200 12.21 -8.51 34.24
CA ASP A 200 11.24 -7.50 33.84
C ASP A 200 9.81 -7.98 34.19
N PRO A 201 8.96 -7.10 34.77
CA PRO A 201 7.57 -7.43 35.07
C PRO A 201 6.77 -7.99 33.88
N ILE A 202 7.10 -7.60 32.65
CA ILE A 202 6.41 -8.07 31.44
C ILE A 202 6.57 -9.59 31.27
N PHE A 203 7.74 -10.14 31.59
CA PHE A 203 8.02 -11.57 31.45
C PHE A 203 7.79 -12.36 32.74
N THR A 204 7.90 -11.71 33.90
CA THR A 204 7.81 -12.38 35.21
C THR A 204 6.40 -12.48 35.77
N ARG A 205 5.50 -11.54 35.45
CA ARG A 205 4.12 -11.56 35.98
C ARG A 205 3.33 -12.78 35.52
N ASN A 206 3.46 -13.13 34.23
CA ASN A 206 2.77 -14.26 33.63
C ASN A 206 3.81 -15.27 33.13
N LEU A 207 4.25 -16.12 34.04
CA LEU A 207 5.29 -17.08 33.73
C LEU A 207 4.67 -18.35 33.14
N THR A 208 5.02 -18.63 31.88
CA THR A 208 4.61 -19.86 31.19
C THR A 208 5.80 -20.81 31.07
N LEU A 209 5.77 -21.90 31.81
CA LEU A 209 6.77 -22.97 31.79
C LEU A 209 6.25 -24.18 31.00
N LEU A 210 5.82 -23.91 29.77
CA LEU A 210 5.29 -24.91 28.84
C LEU A 210 6.17 -24.99 27.61
N ARG A 211 6.33 -26.20 27.06
CA ARG A 211 7.00 -26.42 25.78
C ARG A 211 5.97 -26.77 24.72
N TYR A 212 5.70 -25.83 23.83
CA TYR A 212 4.85 -26.05 22.66
C TYR A 212 5.67 -26.58 21.49
N MET A 213 5.20 -27.66 20.88
CA MET A 213 5.70 -28.14 19.59
C MET A 213 4.90 -27.53 18.43
N SER A 214 5.37 -27.74 17.20
CA SER A 214 4.73 -27.24 15.97
C SER A 214 3.30 -27.77 15.74
N ASN A 215 2.92 -28.83 16.44
CA ASN A 215 1.58 -29.43 16.42
C ASN A 215 0.67 -28.94 17.57
N ASP A 216 1.07 -27.86 18.25
CA ASP A 216 0.39 -27.30 19.43
C ASP A 216 0.25 -28.27 20.61
N LEU A 217 0.95 -29.42 20.60
CA LEU A 217 1.04 -30.30 21.76
C LEU A 217 2.01 -29.73 22.79
N ILE A 218 1.64 -29.89 24.06
CA ILE A 218 2.46 -29.50 25.21
C ILE A 218 3.32 -30.69 25.62
N TYR A 219 4.63 -30.51 25.59
CA TYR A 219 5.60 -31.50 26.06
C TYR A 219 6.18 -31.08 27.40
N PRO A 220 6.56 -32.06 28.25
CA PRO A 220 7.27 -31.75 29.48
C PRO A 220 8.62 -31.10 29.19
N LEU A 221 9.02 -30.21 30.08
CA LEU A 221 10.35 -29.63 30.08
C LEU A 221 11.39 -30.70 30.46
N VAL A 222 12.59 -30.57 29.93
CA VAL A 222 13.70 -31.47 30.29
C VAL A 222 14.07 -31.20 31.75
N ASP A 223 14.24 -32.24 32.56
CA ASP A 223 14.50 -32.13 34.00
C ASP A 223 15.65 -31.17 34.33
N THR A 224 16.76 -31.24 33.59
CA THR A 224 17.92 -30.36 33.77
C THR A 224 17.59 -28.87 33.60
N VAL A 225 16.61 -28.55 32.75
CA VAL A 225 16.11 -27.18 32.54
C VAL A 225 15.30 -26.74 33.76
N VAL A 226 14.41 -27.61 34.24
CA VAL A 226 13.57 -27.35 35.41
C VAL A 226 14.42 -27.15 36.65
N ASP A 227 15.38 -28.04 36.90
CA ASP A 227 16.25 -28.00 38.08
C ASP A 227 17.11 -26.73 38.10
N ARG A 228 17.66 -26.36 36.94
CA ARG A 228 18.41 -25.11 36.80
C ARG A 228 17.52 -23.88 37.00
N PHE A 229 16.30 -23.91 36.47
CA PHE A 229 15.34 -22.84 36.66
C PHE A 229 14.97 -22.63 38.12
N CYS A 230 14.64 -23.72 38.81
CA CYS A 230 14.29 -23.73 40.22
C CYS A 230 15.45 -23.26 41.12
N SER A 231 16.70 -23.63 40.79
CA SER A 231 17.87 -23.28 41.61
C SER A 231 18.43 -21.88 41.34
N GLN A 232 18.35 -21.37 40.12
CA GLN A 232 19.04 -20.12 39.73
C GLN A 232 18.10 -18.94 39.54
N ILE A 233 16.94 -19.15 38.93
CA ILE A 233 16.10 -18.07 38.39
C ILE A 233 14.93 -17.81 39.33
N LEU A 234 14.21 -18.88 39.66
CA LEU A 234 13.02 -18.82 40.49
C LEU A 234 13.24 -18.09 41.83
N PRO A 235 14.37 -18.28 42.55
CA PRO A 235 14.62 -17.55 43.80
C PRO A 235 14.68 -16.03 43.62
N GLN A 236 14.98 -15.54 42.41
CA GLN A 236 15.11 -14.11 42.12
C GLN A 236 13.80 -13.47 41.66
N ILE A 237 12.86 -14.27 41.14
CA ILE A 237 11.64 -13.76 40.49
C ILE A 237 10.33 -14.23 41.12
N HIS A 238 10.35 -15.22 42.02
CA HIS A 238 9.13 -15.85 42.57
C HIS A 238 8.11 -14.84 43.12
N TYR A 239 8.57 -13.82 43.84
CA TYR A 239 7.72 -12.79 44.42
C TYR A 239 7.06 -11.87 43.37
N LYS A 240 7.45 -11.93 42.10
CA LYS A 240 6.85 -11.14 41.00
C LYS A 240 5.84 -11.93 40.17
N ILE A 241 5.72 -13.22 40.40
CA ILE A 241 4.88 -14.11 39.59
C ILE A 241 3.44 -14.01 40.09
N ASN A 242 2.53 -13.65 39.19
CA ASN A 242 1.10 -13.54 39.45
C ASN A 242 0.33 -14.72 38.86
N THR A 243 0.74 -15.15 37.67
CA THR A 243 0.15 -16.28 36.94
C THR A 243 1.27 -17.26 36.58
N LEU A 244 1.07 -18.53 36.90
CA LEU A 244 2.03 -19.59 36.62
C LEU A 244 1.36 -20.70 35.81
N ASN A 245 1.86 -20.96 34.60
CA ASN A 245 1.34 -21.99 33.72
C ASN A 245 2.36 -23.13 33.64
N LEU A 246 1.98 -24.30 34.15
CA LEU A 246 2.87 -25.45 34.33
C LEU A 246 2.33 -26.71 33.68
N GLU A 247 3.26 -27.56 33.27
CA GLU A 247 2.96 -28.95 32.95
C GLU A 247 2.99 -29.80 34.24
N SER A 248 2.10 -30.79 34.32
CA SER A 248 1.85 -31.60 35.51
C SER A 248 3.08 -32.31 36.11
N LEU A 249 4.02 -32.83 35.29
CA LEU A 249 5.22 -33.54 35.75
C LEU A 249 6.27 -32.61 36.38
N SER A 250 6.20 -31.32 36.07
CA SER A 250 7.11 -30.29 36.61
C SER A 250 6.52 -29.58 37.84
N LEU A 251 5.24 -29.80 38.12
CA LEU A 251 4.45 -29.12 39.15
C LEU A 251 5.12 -29.13 40.53
N GLU A 252 5.38 -30.33 41.04
CA GLU A 252 5.87 -30.54 42.40
C GLU A 252 7.23 -29.88 42.60
N ARG A 253 8.15 -30.04 41.63
CA ARG A 253 9.49 -29.45 41.69
C ARG A 253 9.46 -27.93 41.71
N ILE A 254 8.61 -27.32 40.88
CA ILE A 254 8.54 -25.86 40.77
C ILE A 254 7.84 -25.25 41.98
N LEU A 255 6.70 -25.80 42.39
CA LEU A 255 5.95 -25.28 43.54
C LEU A 255 6.69 -25.47 44.88
N LEU A 256 7.49 -26.52 45.03
CA LEU A 256 8.28 -26.73 46.25
C LEU A 256 9.57 -25.90 46.28
N ALA A 257 10.02 -25.37 45.15
CA ALA A 257 11.32 -24.67 45.07
C ALA A 257 11.29 -23.23 45.61
N ALA A 258 10.11 -22.60 45.73
CA ALA A 258 9.98 -21.25 46.25
C ALA A 258 8.59 -21.00 46.85
N ASP A 259 8.50 -19.96 47.69
CA ASP A 259 7.21 -19.40 48.10
C ASP A 259 6.73 -18.39 47.04
N TYR A 260 5.43 -18.32 46.78
CA TYR A 260 4.86 -17.46 45.73
C TYR A 260 3.81 -16.51 46.31
N PRO A 261 4.23 -15.45 47.04
CA PRO A 261 3.31 -14.61 47.82
C PRO A 261 2.28 -13.85 46.98
N ASN A 262 2.57 -13.63 45.68
CA ASN A 262 1.70 -12.87 44.77
C ASN A 262 1.00 -13.76 43.72
N LEU A 263 1.06 -15.08 43.86
CA LEU A 263 0.43 -15.98 42.92
C LEU A 263 -1.10 -15.96 43.08
N HIS A 264 -1.79 -15.58 42.01
CA HIS A 264 -3.25 -15.51 41.97
C HIS A 264 -3.87 -16.55 41.04
N SER A 265 -3.10 -17.02 40.05
CA SER A 265 -3.56 -18.01 39.08
C SER A 265 -2.50 -19.09 38.84
N LEU A 266 -2.92 -20.35 38.90
CA LEU A 266 -2.11 -21.51 38.57
C LEU A 266 -2.86 -22.32 37.51
N GLU A 267 -2.31 -22.41 36.31
CA GLU A 267 -2.87 -23.21 35.22
C GLU A 267 -2.03 -24.47 35.03
N LEU A 268 -2.69 -25.62 35.08
CA LEU A 268 -2.05 -26.92 34.93
C LEU A 268 -2.45 -27.58 33.62
N TYR A 269 -1.45 -28.07 32.90
CA TYR A 269 -1.60 -28.72 31.61
C TYR A 269 -1.15 -30.18 31.69
N ASN A 270 -1.75 -31.03 30.85
CA ASN A 270 -1.50 -32.48 30.78
C ASN A 270 -1.72 -33.22 32.12
N VAL A 271 -2.69 -32.80 32.92
CA VAL A 271 -2.97 -33.41 34.22
C VAL A 271 -3.58 -34.79 34.04
N ASP A 272 -2.86 -35.84 34.45
CA ASP A 272 -3.40 -37.20 34.52
C ASP A 272 -4.24 -37.40 35.81
N GLU A 273 -5.07 -38.45 35.82
CA GLU A 273 -5.99 -38.74 36.94
C GLU A 273 -5.24 -38.86 38.28
N LYS A 274 -4.07 -39.51 38.27
CA LYS A 274 -3.23 -39.69 39.46
C LYS A 274 -2.65 -38.38 39.99
N THR A 275 -2.26 -37.46 39.11
CA THR A 275 -1.74 -36.15 39.53
C THR A 275 -2.88 -35.26 40.00
N ALA A 276 -4.04 -35.28 39.34
CA ALA A 276 -5.25 -34.61 39.84
C ALA A 276 -5.60 -35.08 41.25
N GLU A 277 -5.66 -36.40 41.48
CA GLU A 277 -5.94 -36.96 42.81
C GLU A 277 -4.93 -36.48 43.86
N ARG A 278 -3.63 -36.46 43.54
CA ARG A 278 -2.58 -35.95 44.45
C ARG A 278 -2.75 -34.46 44.76
N VAL A 279 -3.05 -33.64 43.76
CA VAL A 279 -3.28 -32.18 43.92
C VAL A 279 -4.51 -31.93 44.80
N PHE A 280 -5.64 -32.57 44.51
CA PHE A 280 -6.90 -32.34 45.25
C PHE A 280 -6.94 -32.99 46.63
N SER A 281 -6.15 -34.04 46.87
CA SER A 281 -6.03 -34.66 48.21
C SER A 281 -5.13 -33.90 49.17
N SER A 282 -4.65 -32.70 48.79
CA SER A 282 -3.74 -31.85 49.57
C SER A 282 -2.41 -32.51 49.95
N LYS A 283 -2.08 -33.68 49.40
CA LYS A 283 -0.83 -34.41 49.69
C LYS A 283 0.42 -33.72 49.16
N ILE A 284 0.27 -32.77 48.23
CA ILE A 284 1.38 -32.02 47.64
C ILE A 284 1.77 -30.81 48.50
N PHE A 285 0.85 -30.26 49.31
CA PHE A 285 1.08 -29.08 50.13
C PHE A 285 1.27 -29.45 51.61
N HIS A 286 2.18 -30.39 51.90
CA HIS A 286 2.67 -30.52 53.27
C HIS A 286 3.63 -29.36 53.54
N TYR A 287 3.09 -28.23 53.97
CA TYR A 287 3.88 -27.16 54.55
C TYR A 287 4.37 -27.64 55.92
N ASP A 288 5.61 -28.12 55.97
CA ASP A 288 6.34 -28.23 57.22
C ASP A 288 6.51 -26.80 57.76
N CYS A 289 5.59 -26.38 58.63
CA CYS A 289 5.69 -25.12 59.36
C CYS A 289 6.87 -25.23 60.33
N PHE A 290 8.03 -24.72 59.93
CA PHE A 290 9.18 -24.48 60.79
C PHE A 290 9.28 -22.99 61.16
#